data_AF-A0A838SYU4-F1
#
_entry.id   AF-A0A838SYU4-F1
#
_cell.length_a   1.000
_cell.length_b   1.000
_cell.length_c   1.000
_cell.angle_alpha   90.00
_cell.angle_beta   90.00
_cell.angle_gamma   90.00
#
_symmetry.space_group_name_H-M   'P 1'
#
loop_
_entity.id
_entity.type
_entity.pdbx_description
1 polymer ?
#
loop_
_entity_poly.entity_id
_entity_poly.type
_entity_poly.pdbx_seq_one_letter_code
_entity_poly.pdbx_strand_id
1 'polypeptide(L)'
;MDERLNAPTTFRVMGPHEKGRFAPDAWGHLLSLNGSGAINGPELEHIIERALLQFDGRIALDDLRGLLEGTGLEETGPGADNATVH
;
A
#
# COMPACT_ATOMS: atom_id res chain seq x y z
N MET A 1 -16.32 17.93 22.02
CA MET A 1 -15.40 16.86 22.42
C MET A 1 -15.43 15.91 21.25
N ASP A 2 -14.46 16.01 20.35
CA ASP A 2 -14.51 15.31 19.06
C ASP A 2 -13.11 14.81 18.74
N GLU A 3 -12.77 13.77 19.49
CA GLU A 3 -11.65 12.85 19.31
C GLU A 3 -11.69 12.18 17.93
N ARG A 4 -11.26 12.92 16.89
CA ARG A 4 -10.94 12.34 15.58
C ARG A 4 -9.86 11.28 15.79
N LEU A 5 -10.33 10.06 15.99
CA LEU A 5 -9.64 8.79 16.08
C LEU A 5 -8.19 8.89 15.62
N ASN A 6 -7.32 9.25 16.55
CA ASN A 6 -5.91 8.92 16.50
C ASN A 6 -5.85 7.40 16.67
N ALA A 7 -6.22 6.67 15.61
CA ALA A 7 -5.90 5.26 15.51
C ALA A 7 -4.38 5.21 15.70
N PRO A 8 -3.87 4.49 16.72
CA PRO A 8 -2.44 4.31 16.83
C PRO A 8 -2.05 3.60 15.53
N THR A 9 -1.39 4.32 14.62
CA THR A 9 -0.61 3.72 13.54
C THR A 9 0.42 2.87 14.23
N THR A 10 0.05 1.62 14.50
CA THR A 10 0.99 0.54 14.69
C THR A 10 1.69 0.46 13.35
N PHE A 11 2.73 1.29 13.18
CA PHE A 11 3.78 1.03 12.23
C PHE A 11 4.34 -0.31 12.67
N ARG A 12 3.80 -1.41 12.14
CA ARG A 12 4.53 -2.67 12.14
C ARG A 12 5.86 -2.32 11.51
N VAL A 13 6.93 -2.35 12.30
CA VAL A 13 8.28 -2.29 11.77
C VAL A 13 8.35 -3.46 10.81
N MET A 14 8.18 -3.15 9.53
CA MET A 14 8.25 -4.11 8.47
C MET A 14 9.55 -4.86 8.62
N GLY A 15 9.44 -6.18 8.76
CA GLY A 15 10.57 -7.02 9.05
C GLY A 15 11.65 -6.79 8.00
N PRO A 16 12.94 -6.87 8.35
CA PRO A 16 14.03 -6.78 7.38
C PRO A 16 13.86 -7.77 6.20
N HIS A 17 13.09 -8.84 6.41
CA HIS A 17 12.78 -9.89 5.46
C HIS A 17 11.81 -9.41 4.38
N GLU A 18 10.79 -8.63 4.73
CA GLU A 18 9.79 -8.11 3.79
C GLU A 18 10.44 -7.04 2.90
N LYS A 19 11.18 -6.10 3.51
CA LYS A 19 11.97 -5.10 2.78
C LYS A 19 13.01 -5.72 1.85
N GLY A 20 13.60 -6.85 2.25
CA GLY A 20 14.60 -7.57 1.43
C GLY A 20 14.03 -8.19 0.14
N ARG A 21 12.70 -8.35 0.06
CA ARG A 21 12.01 -8.89 -1.13
C ARG A 21 11.78 -7.83 -2.19
N PHE A 22 11.57 -6.57 -1.80
CA PHE A 22 11.41 -5.49 -2.76
C PHE A 22 12.77 -4.99 -3.26
N ALA A 23 12.85 -4.69 -4.56
CA ALA A 23 13.95 -3.90 -5.08
C ALA A 23 13.97 -2.51 -4.40
N PRO A 24 15.15 -1.88 -4.23
CA PRO A 24 15.26 -0.58 -3.56
C PRO A 24 14.35 0.50 -4.18
N ASP A 25 14.22 0.48 -5.50
CA ASP A 25 13.39 1.41 -6.26
C ASP A 25 11.88 1.16 -6.05
N ALA A 26 11.45 -0.11 -6.08
CA ALA A 26 10.07 -0.51 -5.77
C ALA A 26 9.68 -0.11 -4.34
N TRP A 27 10.58 -0.33 -3.39
CA TRP A 27 10.39 0.06 -2.00
C TRP A 27 10.29 1.59 -1.84
N GLY A 28 11.17 2.34 -2.50
CA GLY A 28 11.12 3.80 -2.52
C GLY A 28 9.82 4.34 -3.12
N HIS A 29 9.27 3.65 -4.13
CA HIS A 29 7.99 4.02 -4.72
C HIS A 29 6.83 3.89 -3.74
N LEU A 30 6.73 2.76 -3.01
CA LEU A 30 5.71 2.56 -1.96
C LEU A 30 5.78 3.63 -0.87
N LEU A 31 6.98 3.96 -0.40
CA LEU A 31 7.18 5.03 0.59
C LEU A 31 6.79 6.40 0.03
N SER A 32 7.05 6.65 -1.26
CA SER A 32 6.66 7.90 -1.92
C SER A 32 5.15 8.04 -2.00
N LEU A 33 4.43 6.97 -2.33
CA LEU A 33 2.96 6.94 -2.37
C LEU A 33 2.36 7.13 -0.97
N ASN A 34 2.95 6.51 0.05
CA ASN A 34 2.50 6.71 1.43
C ASN A 34 2.79 8.12 1.94
N GLY A 35 3.97 8.66 1.64
CA GLY A 35 4.37 10.02 2.01
C GLY A 35 3.59 11.11 1.28
N SER A 36 3.11 10.84 0.05
CA SER A 36 2.23 11.74 -0.69
C SER A 36 0.76 11.63 -0.29
N GLY A 37 0.40 10.65 0.53
CA GLY A 37 -0.99 10.36 0.92
C GLY A 37 -1.81 9.69 -0.19
N ALA A 38 -1.18 9.16 -1.24
CA ALA A 38 -1.87 8.38 -2.27
C ALA A 38 -2.33 7.02 -1.73
N ILE A 39 -1.60 6.47 -0.75
CA ILE A 39 -2.00 5.28 0.00
C ILE A 39 -1.83 5.50 1.50
N ASN A 40 -2.76 4.98 2.29
CA ASN A 40 -2.65 5.01 3.76
C ASN A 40 -1.87 3.79 4.31
N GLY A 41 -1.57 3.80 5.61
CA GLY A 41 -0.82 2.70 6.26
C GLY A 41 -1.43 1.30 6.05
N PRO A 42 -2.74 1.12 6.30
CA PRO A 42 -3.44 -0.13 6.00
C PRO A 42 -3.36 -0.57 4.54
N GLU A 43 -3.49 0.36 3.58
CA GLU A 43 -3.35 0.06 2.17
C GLU A 43 -1.94 -0.40 1.80
N LEU A 44 -0.92 0.26 2.36
CA LEU A 44 0.47 -0.13 2.19
C LEU A 44 0.70 -1.57 2.67
N GLU A 45 0.21 -1.93 3.86
CA GLU A 45 0.30 -3.30 4.39
C GLU A 45 -0.38 -4.29 3.44
N HIS A 46 -1.59 -3.99 2.97
CA HIS A 46 -2.33 -4.85 2.06
C HIS A 46 -1.64 -5.07 0.71
N ILE A 47 -1.05 -4.02 0.12
CA ILE A 47 -0.27 -4.11 -1.12
C ILE A 47 0.93 -5.04 -0.92
N ILE A 48 1.60 -4.93 0.23
CA ILE A 48 2.80 -5.72 0.53
C ILE A 48 2.46 -7.18 0.75
N GLU A 49 1.41 -7.48 1.51
CA GLU A 49 0.92 -8.84 1.69
C GLU A 49 0.56 -9.48 0.35
N ARG A 50 -0.13 -8.76 -0.53
CA ARG A 50 -0.45 -9.24 -1.89
C ARG A 50 0.80 -9.46 -2.73
N ALA A 51 1.75 -8.53 -2.72
CA ALA A 51 2.98 -8.68 -3.47
C ALA A 51 3.78 -9.91 -2.99
N LEU A 52 3.89 -10.11 -1.67
CA LEU A 52 4.58 -11.27 -1.12
C LEU A 52 3.89 -12.60 -1.43
N LEU A 53 2.55 -12.61 -1.54
CA LEU A 53 1.79 -13.79 -1.93
C LEU A 53 1.89 -14.12 -3.43
N GLN A 54 1.96 -13.08 -4.28
CA GLN A 54 1.98 -13.24 -5.73
C GLN A 54 3.38 -13.50 -6.29
N PHE A 55 4.41 -12.96 -5.65
CA PHE A 55 5.79 -13.03 -6.14
C PHE A 55 6.65 -13.90 -5.22
N ASP A 56 7.12 -15.03 -5.75
CA ASP A 56 8.00 -15.97 -5.03
C ASP A 56 9.47 -15.50 -4.98
N GLY A 57 9.82 -14.43 -5.71
CA GLY A 57 11.17 -13.86 -5.80
C GLY A 57 11.30 -12.39 -5.36
N ARG A 58 12.34 -11.72 -5.87
CA ARG A 58 12.52 -10.27 -5.68
C ARG A 58 11.50 -9.52 -6.54
N ILE A 59 10.79 -8.57 -5.93
CA ILE A 59 9.74 -7.76 -6.56
C ILE A 59 10.39 -6.50 -7.15
N ALA A 60 10.39 -6.36 -8.48
CA ALA A 60 10.89 -5.17 -9.15
C ALA A 60 9.82 -4.05 -9.16
N LEU A 61 10.22 -2.84 -9.56
CA LEU A 61 9.28 -1.72 -9.68
C LEU A 61 8.22 -2.01 -10.75
N ASP A 62 8.61 -2.64 -11.84
CA ASP A 62 7.71 -2.99 -12.96
C ASP A 62 6.60 -3.95 -12.49
N ASP A 63 6.98 -5.04 -11.81
CA ASP A 63 6.04 -5.99 -11.20
C ASP A 63 5.11 -5.31 -10.20
N LEU A 64 5.66 -4.42 -9.37
CA LEU A 64 4.87 -3.66 -8.40
C LEU A 64 3.88 -2.72 -9.08
N ARG A 65 4.26 -2.05 -10.18
CA ARG A 65 3.34 -1.20 -10.93
C ARG A 65 2.19 -2.00 -11.53
N GLY A 66 2.50 -3.14 -12.14
CA GLY A 66 1.47 -4.06 -12.65
C GLY A 66 0.53 -4.55 -11.54
N LEU A 67 1.06 -4.80 -10.33
CA LEU A 67 0.24 -5.12 -9.17
C LEU A 67 -0.71 -3.96 -8.80
N LEU A 68 -0.19 -2.73 -8.71
CA LEU A 68 -0.94 -1.52 -8.33
C LEU A 68 -2.01 -1.14 -9.35
N GLU A 69 -1.72 -1.30 -10.64
CA GLU A 69 -2.72 -1.14 -11.71
C GLU A 69 -3.85 -2.16 -11.54
N GLY A 70 -3.52 -3.41 -11.18
CA GLY A 70 -4.50 -4.46 -10.88
C GLY A 70 -5.25 -4.29 -9.55
N THR A 71 -4.85 -3.35 -8.68
CA THR A 71 -5.55 -3.08 -7.42
C THR A 71 -6.57 -1.95 -7.53
N GLY A 72 -6.65 -1.23 -8.65
CA GLY A 72 -7.53 -0.07 -8.82
C GLY A 72 -7.06 1.19 -8.06
N LEU A 73 -5.80 1.21 -7.60
CA LEU A 73 -5.23 2.36 -6.88
C LEU A 73 -5.05 3.59 -7.78
N GLU A 74 -4.95 3.41 -9.09
CA GLU A 74 -4.95 4.54 -10.05
C GLU A 74 -6.33 5.20 -10.22
N GLU A 75 -7.42 4.55 -9.82
CA GLU A 75 -8.78 5.12 -9.91
C GLU A 75 -9.22 5.82 -8.61
N THR A 76 -8.48 5.66 -7.51
CA THR A 76 -8.84 6.23 -6.20
C THR A 76 -8.17 7.58 -5.97
N GLY A 77 -8.57 8.57 -6.77
CA GLY A 77 -8.86 9.90 -6.21
C GLY A 77 -10.08 9.78 -5.27
N PRO A 78 -10.31 10.70 -4.32
CA PRO A 78 -11.22 10.48 -3.20
C PRO A 78 -12.65 10.22 -3.68
N GLY A 79 -13.02 8.94 -3.73
CA GLY A 79 -14.35 8.43 -4.07
C GLY A 79 -14.80 7.42 -3.02
N ALA A 80 -14.62 7.77 -1.74
CA ALA A 80 -15.28 7.08 -0.64
C ALA A 80 -16.66 7.71 -0.39
N ASP A 81 -17.51 7.71 -1.40
CA ASP A 81 -18.94 7.97 -1.26
C ASP A 81 -19.70 7.21 -2.36
N ASN A 82 -20.84 6.64 -1.97
CA ASN A 82 -21.82 5.92 -2.80
C ASN A 82 -21.69 4.39 -2.90
N ALA A 83 -21.78 3.72 -1.75
CA ALA A 83 -22.65 2.55 -1.66
C ALA A 83 -24.05 2.99 -1.19
N THR A 84 -24.84 3.58 -2.10
CA THR A 84 -26.29 3.74 -1.87
C THR A 84 -26.94 2.38 -2.09
N VAL A 85 -27.62 1.89 -1.05
CA VAL A 85 -28.52 0.73 -1.08
C VAL A 85 -29.78 1.12 -1.88
N HIS A 86 -30.21 0.27 -2.81
CA HIS A 86 -31.54 0.32 -3.42
C HIS A 86 -32.25 -1.03 -3.25
#